data_AF-G4ZAS8-F1
#
_entry.id   AF-G4ZAS8-F1
#
_cell.length_a   1.000
_cell.length_b   1.000
_cell.length_c   1.000
_cell.angle_alpha   90.00
_cell.angle_beta   90.00
_cell.angle_gamma   90.00
#
_symmetry.space_group_name_H-M   'P 1'
#
loop_
_entity.id
_entity.type
_entity.pdbx_description
1 polymer ?
#
loop_
_entity_poly.entity_id
_entity_poly.type
_entity_poly.pdbx_seq_one_letter_code
_entity_poly.pdbx_strand_id
1 'polypeptide(L)'
;MRDEVKVLEREYLRLAAMGSGDAGDGSDPQHERGVLLDPSQVQVLRNKFLRLSSEAAALRREQKQLHQVLHVQQLFRDSFKALAAEFDGAESDPRRQAVAHAHFEPLAHETCFAIMRDSYDVITRFEAGQDFVTTGSSLFGWSDRRRLDDDASKMIFCFRKLFENQSCERLMEESWRTFSDLEFMRRVVFSSKVSLDLEILQVVNRDALVVRRHTNYRAMGRSFHTVYLLFRLQTTSGYTVCFRTIPAPGIQQALGEGEAWIDLFHWTTLSRVPDADGMLTDCEISFGGSISAGTMNFAAHWMLELIMTVVRWENACVAPLFIK
;
A
#
# COMPACT_ATOMS: atom_id res chain seq x y z
N MET A 1 -22.88 -24.32 18.98
CA MET A 1 -21.43 -24.36 19.29
C MET A 1 -21.00 -23.45 20.44
N ARG A 2 -21.15 -22.11 20.39
CA ARG A 2 -20.72 -21.21 21.49
C ARG A 2 -21.50 -21.46 22.79
N ASP A 3 -22.79 -21.75 22.68
CA ASP A 3 -23.65 -22.05 23.82
C ASP A 3 -23.47 -23.49 24.31
N GLU A 4 -23.22 -24.44 23.41
CA GLU A 4 -22.89 -25.83 23.78
C GLU A 4 -21.57 -25.93 24.55
N VAL A 5 -20.53 -25.18 24.16
CA VAL A 5 -19.26 -25.14 24.90
C VAL A 5 -19.46 -24.52 26.29
N LYS A 6 -20.29 -23.47 26.42
CA LYS A 6 -20.63 -22.85 27.72
C LYS A 6 -21.49 -23.74 28.61
N VAL A 7 -22.34 -24.58 28.02
CA VAL A 7 -23.14 -25.56 28.75
C VAL A 7 -22.22 -26.68 29.25
N LEU A 8 -21.35 -27.20 28.40
CA LEU A 8 -20.36 -28.23 28.77
C LEU A 8 -19.32 -27.73 29.77
N GLU A 9 -18.90 -26.46 29.70
CA GLU A 9 -18.00 -25.83 30.68
C GLU A 9 -18.66 -25.74 32.07
N ARG A 10 -19.94 -25.32 32.11
CA ARG A 10 -20.71 -25.26 33.36
C ARG A 10 -20.93 -26.65 33.95
N GLU A 11 -21.20 -27.64 33.11
CA GLU A 11 -21.39 -29.02 33.53
C GLU A 11 -20.08 -29.64 34.03
N TYR A 12 -18.97 -29.37 33.36
CA TYR A 12 -17.63 -29.78 33.81
C TYR A 12 -17.24 -29.14 35.15
N LEU A 13 -17.42 -27.82 35.31
CA LEU A 13 -17.13 -27.11 36.56
C LEU A 13 -18.00 -27.62 37.73
N ARG A 14 -19.27 -27.96 37.45
CA ARG A 14 -20.17 -28.56 38.44
C ARG A 14 -19.70 -29.95 38.88
N LEU A 15 -19.27 -30.79 37.95
CA LEU A 15 -18.80 -32.16 38.24
C LEU A 15 -17.42 -32.14 38.94
N ALA A 16 -16.54 -31.20 38.59
CA ALA A 16 -15.24 -31.03 39.24
C ALA A 16 -15.37 -30.55 40.70
N ALA A 17 -16.31 -29.65 40.99
CA ALA A 17 -16.57 -29.17 42.36
C ALA A 17 -17.13 -30.26 43.29
N MET A 18 -17.85 -31.26 42.75
CA MET A 18 -18.36 -32.41 43.51
C MET A 18 -17.27 -33.44 43.82
N GLY A 19 -16.18 -33.50 43.04
CA GLY A 19 -15.08 -34.46 43.22
C GLY A 19 -13.97 -34.00 44.18
N SER A 20 -14.00 -32.76 44.66
CA SER A 20 -12.94 -32.16 45.49
C SER A 20 -13.34 -31.86 46.95
N GLY A 21 -14.53 -32.30 47.39
CA GLY A 21 -14.95 -32.16 48.79
C GLY A 21 -14.64 -33.42 49.59
N ASP A 22 -13.55 -33.43 50.36
CA ASP A 22 -13.34 -34.43 51.41
C ASP A 22 -12.94 -33.76 52.75
N ALA A 23 -13.49 -34.35 53.82
CA ALA A 23 -13.23 -34.21 55.26
C ALA A 23 -13.59 -32.89 55.99
N GLY A 24 -14.68 -32.93 56.78
CA GLY A 24 -15.02 -31.91 57.78
C GLY A 24 -16.30 -32.16 58.60
N ASP A 25 -16.27 -33.21 59.43
CA ASP A 25 -16.94 -33.46 60.74
C ASP A 25 -18.34 -32.88 61.09
N GLY A 26 -19.27 -33.76 61.56
CA GLY A 26 -20.41 -33.37 62.40
C GLY A 26 -21.84 -33.81 62.00
N SER A 27 -22.23 -35.03 62.41
CA SER A 27 -23.58 -35.51 62.81
C SER A 27 -24.88 -34.97 62.15
N ASP A 28 -25.55 -35.76 61.30
CA ASP A 28 -26.90 -36.37 61.49
C ASP A 28 -27.31 -37.17 60.21
N PRO A 29 -28.00 -38.34 60.28
CA PRO A 29 -28.16 -39.23 59.13
C PRO A 29 -29.55 -39.10 58.49
N GLN A 30 -29.67 -38.38 57.37
CA GLN A 30 -30.79 -38.58 56.44
C GLN A 30 -30.44 -38.14 55.01
N HIS A 31 -30.19 -39.14 54.16
CA HIS A 31 -30.32 -39.10 52.70
C HIS A 31 -29.63 -37.96 51.93
N GLU A 32 -28.31 -38.11 51.71
CA GLU A 32 -27.69 -37.65 50.46
C GLU A 32 -26.89 -38.80 49.85
N ARG A 33 -27.46 -39.46 48.84
CA ARG A 33 -26.71 -40.32 47.92
C ARG A 33 -25.77 -39.41 47.13
N GLY A 34 -24.54 -39.26 47.61
CA GLY A 34 -23.44 -38.76 46.79
C GLY A 34 -23.30 -39.66 45.57
N VAL A 35 -23.63 -39.13 44.39
CA VAL A 35 -23.40 -39.83 43.13
C VAL A 35 -21.88 -39.88 42.93
N LEU A 36 -21.27 -41.02 43.26
CA LEU A 36 -19.90 -41.33 42.87
C LEU A 36 -19.85 -41.35 41.34
N LEU A 37 -19.40 -40.24 40.76
CA LEU A 37 -19.18 -40.13 39.32
C LEU A 37 -18.01 -41.04 38.95
N ASP A 38 -18.25 -41.97 38.02
CA ASP A 38 -17.24 -42.86 37.48
C ASP A 38 -16.06 -42.05 36.91
N PRO A 39 -14.83 -42.22 37.44
CA PRO A 39 -13.63 -41.48 37.01
C PRO A 39 -13.38 -41.58 35.50
N SER A 40 -13.79 -42.70 34.87
CA SER A 40 -13.65 -42.89 33.43
C SER A 40 -14.56 -41.96 32.63
N GLN A 41 -15.79 -41.71 33.11
CA GLN A 41 -16.76 -40.82 32.46
C GLN A 41 -16.33 -39.36 32.57
N VAL A 42 -15.78 -38.96 33.72
CA VAL A 42 -15.22 -37.61 33.92
C VAL A 42 -14.03 -37.37 32.99
N GLN A 43 -13.18 -38.37 32.81
CA GLN A 43 -12.03 -38.27 31.91
C GLN A 43 -12.44 -38.20 30.42
N VAL A 44 -13.46 -38.95 30.01
CA VAL A 44 -14.03 -38.87 28.65
C VAL A 44 -14.63 -37.49 28.38
N LEU A 45 -15.38 -36.93 29.35
CA LEU A 45 -15.93 -35.57 29.24
C LEU A 45 -14.82 -34.53 29.13
N ARG A 46 -13.77 -34.65 29.96
CA ARG A 46 -12.61 -33.75 29.94
C ARG A 46 -11.90 -33.74 28.58
N ASN A 47 -11.65 -34.92 28.01
CA ASN A 47 -11.02 -35.04 26.70
C ASN A 47 -11.90 -34.41 25.60
N LYS A 48 -13.21 -34.63 25.65
CA LYS A 48 -14.17 -34.02 24.71
C LYS A 48 -14.22 -32.50 24.84
N PHE A 49 -14.22 -31.98 26.07
CA PHE A 49 -14.19 -30.54 26.34
C PHE A 49 -12.90 -29.90 25.83
N LEU A 50 -11.73 -30.49 26.11
CA LEU A 50 -10.44 -29.99 25.64
C LEU A 50 -10.39 -29.96 24.11
N ARG A 51 -10.88 -31.01 23.44
CA ARG A 51 -10.93 -31.06 21.97
C ARG A 51 -11.82 -29.96 21.40
N LEU A 52 -13.06 -29.85 21.88
CA LEU A 52 -14.01 -28.83 21.42
C LEU A 52 -13.54 -27.40 21.74
N SER A 53 -12.86 -27.20 22.86
CA SER A 53 -12.28 -25.90 23.22
C SER A 53 -11.14 -25.52 22.27
N SER A 54 -10.28 -26.49 21.91
CA SER A 54 -9.20 -26.29 20.94
C SER A 54 -9.72 -26.00 19.53
N GLU A 55 -10.74 -26.73 19.08
CA GLU A 55 -11.42 -26.51 17.79
C GLU A 55 -12.12 -25.13 17.78
N ALA A 56 -12.80 -24.75 18.86
CA ALA A 56 -13.43 -23.43 18.97
C ALA A 56 -12.40 -22.28 18.98
N ALA A 57 -11.22 -22.49 19.57
CA ALA A 57 -10.14 -21.51 19.53
C ALA A 57 -9.50 -21.40 18.14
N ALA A 58 -9.38 -22.51 17.41
CA ALA A 58 -8.94 -22.51 16.01
C ALA A 58 -9.94 -21.76 15.12
N LEU A 59 -11.23 -22.10 15.21
CA LEU A 59 -12.29 -21.45 14.44
C LEU A 59 -12.40 -19.96 14.74
N ARG A 60 -12.18 -19.51 15.98
CA ARG A 60 -12.16 -18.07 16.30
C ARG A 60 -10.97 -17.34 15.66
N ARG A 61 -9.81 -18.00 15.60
CA ARG A 61 -8.63 -17.43 14.91
C ARG A 61 -8.90 -17.30 13.41
N GLU A 62 -9.43 -18.36 12.80
CA GLU A 62 -9.80 -18.37 11.38
C GLU A 62 -10.91 -17.35 11.08
N GLN A 63 -11.94 -17.27 11.92
CA GLN A 63 -13.01 -16.27 11.81
C GLN A 63 -12.43 -14.86 11.87
N LYS A 64 -11.54 -14.56 12.82
CA LYS A 64 -10.88 -13.25 12.92
C LYS A 64 -10.09 -12.93 11.65
N GLN A 65 -9.36 -13.89 11.11
CA GLN A 65 -8.60 -13.74 9.88
C GLN A 65 -9.49 -13.50 8.66
N LEU A 66 -10.58 -14.26 8.50
CA LEU A 66 -11.56 -14.06 7.44
C LEU A 66 -12.27 -12.70 7.52
N HIS A 67 -12.59 -12.23 8.72
CA HIS A 67 -13.18 -10.90 8.89
C HIS A 67 -12.20 -9.78 8.51
N GLN A 68 -10.91 -9.94 8.80
CA GLN A 68 -9.89 -9.01 8.34
C GLN A 68 -9.79 -8.99 6.81
N VAL A 69 -9.78 -10.15 6.16
CA VAL A 69 -9.76 -10.26 4.68
C VAL A 69 -11.01 -9.62 4.06
N LEU A 70 -12.19 -9.93 4.58
CA LEU A 70 -13.46 -9.35 4.10
C LEU A 70 -13.51 -7.83 4.28
N HIS A 71 -13.00 -7.33 5.42
CA HIS A 71 -12.92 -5.89 5.65
C HIS A 71 -12.03 -5.19 4.62
N VAL A 72 -10.85 -5.76 4.33
CA VAL A 72 -9.94 -5.25 3.29
C VAL A 72 -10.59 -5.29 1.90
N GLN A 73 -11.29 -6.37 1.55
CA GLN A 73 -12.02 -6.47 0.29
C GLN A 73 -13.16 -5.45 0.19
N GLN A 74 -13.87 -5.19 1.28
CA GLN A 74 -14.96 -4.23 1.30
C GLN A 74 -14.45 -2.80 1.15
N LEU A 75 -13.36 -2.44 1.84
CA LEU A 75 -12.65 -1.17 1.63
C LEU A 75 -12.18 -1.02 0.19
N PHE A 76 -11.65 -2.08 -0.43
CA PHE A 76 -11.26 -2.07 -1.84
C PHE A 76 -12.45 -1.82 -2.77
N ARG A 77 -13.57 -2.52 -2.55
CA ARG A 77 -14.78 -2.37 -3.37
C ARG A 77 -15.40 -0.98 -3.23
N ASP A 78 -15.44 -0.45 -2.02
CA ASP A 78 -16.02 0.88 -1.77
C ASP A 78 -15.09 1.98 -2.33
N SER A 79 -13.78 1.77 -2.29
CA SER A 79 -12.79 2.62 -3.00
C SER A 79 -12.96 2.55 -4.51
N PHE A 80 -13.21 1.36 -5.07
CA PHE A 80 -13.49 1.17 -6.49
C PHE A 80 -14.80 1.86 -6.91
N LYS A 81 -15.84 1.84 -6.06
CA LYS A 81 -17.08 2.58 -6.31
C LYS A 81 -16.89 4.09 -6.23
N ALA A 82 -16.10 4.59 -5.28
CA ALA A 82 -15.74 6.00 -5.23
C ALA A 82 -14.97 6.43 -6.49
N LEU A 83 -14.01 5.61 -6.92
CA LEU A 83 -13.28 5.82 -8.16
C LEU A 83 -14.20 5.76 -9.39
N ALA A 84 -15.14 4.81 -9.44
CA ALA A 84 -16.15 4.72 -10.48
C ALA A 84 -17.06 5.96 -10.51
N ALA A 85 -17.38 6.55 -9.34
CA ALA A 85 -18.14 7.77 -9.24
C ALA A 85 -17.36 9.01 -9.72
N GLU A 86 -16.02 8.98 -9.74
CA GLU A 86 -15.21 10.02 -10.40
C GLU A 86 -15.40 10.05 -11.93
N PHE A 87 -15.99 8.98 -12.51
CA PHE A 87 -16.34 8.93 -13.93
C PHE A 87 -17.69 9.59 -14.26
N ASP A 88 -18.47 10.03 -13.26
CA ASP A 88 -19.80 10.62 -13.46
C ASP A 88 -19.80 12.14 -13.14
N GLY A 89 -19.88 12.98 -14.18
CA GLY A 89 -20.16 14.43 -14.07
C GLY A 89 -18.99 15.44 -14.19
N ALA A 90 -19.31 16.64 -14.68
CA ALA A 90 -18.44 17.84 -14.85
C ALA A 90 -18.84 18.92 -13.79
N GLU A 91 -17.97 19.77 -13.23
CA GLU A 91 -17.47 21.08 -13.73
C GLU A 91 -16.28 21.60 -12.87
N SER A 92 -15.52 22.60 -13.33
CA SER A 92 -14.25 23.10 -12.71
C SER A 92 -14.44 24.18 -11.62
N ASP A 93 -13.75 24.07 -10.48
CA ASP A 93 -13.69 25.08 -9.40
C ASP A 93 -12.55 26.12 -9.62
N PRO A 94 -12.81 27.44 -9.50
CA PRO A 94 -11.87 28.54 -9.76
C PRO A 94 -10.85 28.92 -8.66
N ARG A 95 -10.69 28.20 -7.54
CA ARG A 95 -9.76 28.57 -6.42
C ARG A 95 -8.24 28.45 -6.71
N ARG A 96 -7.76 28.84 -7.89
CA ARG A 96 -6.48 28.41 -8.48
C ARG A 96 -5.20 29.18 -8.08
N GLN A 97 -5.20 30.20 -7.21
CA GLN A 97 -4.19 31.27 -7.36
C GLN A 97 -3.22 31.57 -6.20
N ALA A 98 -3.41 31.09 -4.97
CA ALA A 98 -2.55 31.54 -3.86
C ALA A 98 -1.08 31.03 -3.97
N VAL A 99 -0.89 29.73 -4.16
CA VAL A 99 0.44 29.09 -4.11
C VAL A 99 1.18 29.13 -5.44
N ALA A 100 0.47 29.37 -6.54
CA ALA A 100 1.06 29.44 -7.89
C ALA A 100 2.14 30.54 -8.02
N HIS A 101 2.17 31.53 -7.12
CA HIS A 101 3.13 32.64 -7.15
C HIS A 101 4.17 32.59 -6.03
N ALA A 102 4.16 31.56 -5.19
CA ALA A 102 5.11 31.46 -4.07
C ALA A 102 6.55 31.23 -4.56
N HIS A 103 7.51 31.95 -3.97
CA HIS A 103 8.92 31.89 -4.35
C HIS A 103 9.55 30.55 -3.96
N PHE A 104 10.34 29.99 -4.87
CA PHE A 104 11.20 28.84 -4.61
C PHE A 104 12.66 29.27 -4.68
N GLU A 105 13.41 29.01 -3.61
CA GLU A 105 14.86 29.17 -3.61
C GLU A 105 15.51 27.95 -4.28
N PRO A 106 16.24 28.12 -5.40
CA PRO A 106 16.92 27.02 -6.05
C PRO A 106 17.89 26.31 -5.11
N LEU A 107 17.91 24.97 -5.18
CA LEU A 107 18.83 24.17 -4.37
C LEU A 107 20.23 24.16 -4.99
N ALA A 108 21.24 24.09 -4.13
CA ALA A 108 22.60 23.77 -4.56
C ALA A 108 22.63 22.38 -5.22
N HIS A 109 23.46 22.22 -6.26
CA HIS A 109 23.54 20.96 -7.02
C HIS A 109 23.99 19.80 -6.13
N GLU A 110 24.88 20.07 -5.18
CA GLU A 110 25.40 19.12 -4.20
C GLU A 110 24.28 18.56 -3.31
N THR A 111 23.34 19.42 -2.92
CA THR A 111 22.16 19.04 -2.14
C THR A 111 21.23 18.15 -2.96
N CYS A 112 20.99 18.49 -4.23
CA CYS A 112 20.22 17.63 -5.13
C CYS A 112 20.85 16.25 -5.27
N PHE A 113 22.17 16.17 -5.50
CA PHE A 113 22.88 14.90 -5.61
C PHE A 113 22.89 14.10 -4.30
N ALA A 114 22.93 14.77 -3.14
CA ALA A 114 22.80 14.09 -1.85
C ALA A 114 21.41 13.43 -1.69
N ILE A 115 20.34 14.15 -2.08
CA ILE A 115 18.97 13.62 -2.06
C ILE A 115 18.83 12.44 -3.04
N MET A 116 19.45 12.51 -4.21
CA MET A 116 19.44 11.41 -5.19
C MET A 116 20.10 10.15 -4.64
N ARG A 117 21.25 10.28 -3.96
CA ARG A 117 21.95 9.15 -3.32
C ARG A 117 21.13 8.55 -2.18
N ASP A 118 20.61 9.39 -1.27
CA ASP A 118 19.75 8.92 -0.17
C ASP A 118 18.52 8.16 -0.70
N SER A 119 17.88 8.71 -1.73
CA SER A 119 16.73 8.07 -2.37
C SER A 119 17.10 6.71 -2.97
N TYR A 120 18.25 6.61 -3.64
CA TYR A 120 18.73 5.35 -4.20
C TYR A 120 19.06 4.31 -3.13
N ASP A 121 19.65 4.72 -2.00
CA ASP A 121 19.93 3.83 -0.88
C ASP A 121 18.63 3.27 -0.28
N VAL A 122 17.59 4.10 -0.15
CA VAL A 122 16.28 3.66 0.33
C VAL A 122 15.62 2.68 -0.65
N ILE A 123 15.67 2.97 -1.96
CA ILE A 123 15.12 2.08 -3.00
C ILE A 123 15.84 0.73 -2.98
N THR A 124 17.17 0.73 -2.91
CA THR A 124 17.99 -0.48 -2.89
C THR A 124 17.70 -1.34 -1.65
N ARG A 125 17.61 -0.73 -0.47
CA ARG A 125 17.23 -1.43 0.76
C ARG A 125 15.82 -2.01 0.69
N PHE A 126 14.90 -1.30 0.02
CA PHE A 126 13.56 -1.81 -0.19
C PHE A 126 13.59 -3.04 -1.11
N GLU A 127 14.23 -2.95 -2.28
CA GLU A 127 14.30 -4.07 -3.23
C GLU A 127 15.01 -5.30 -2.67
N ALA A 128 15.98 -5.12 -1.79
CA ALA A 128 16.67 -6.21 -1.07
C ALA A 128 15.82 -6.85 0.06
N GLY A 129 14.73 -6.19 0.48
CA GLY A 129 13.80 -6.75 1.47
C GLY A 129 13.18 -8.06 0.99
N GLN A 130 12.85 -8.96 1.91
CA GLN A 130 12.16 -10.22 1.60
C GLN A 130 10.79 -10.32 2.29
N ASP A 131 10.47 -9.35 3.14
CA ASP A 131 9.32 -9.28 4.02
C ASP A 131 8.10 -8.61 3.37
N PHE A 132 7.82 -8.96 2.12
CA PHE A 132 6.67 -8.42 1.39
C PHE A 132 5.42 -9.26 1.60
N VAL A 133 4.30 -8.56 1.77
CA VAL A 133 2.95 -9.13 1.70
C VAL A 133 2.39 -8.85 0.30
N THR A 134 1.81 -9.87 -0.33
CA THR A 134 1.09 -9.74 -1.60
C THR A 134 -0.37 -10.11 -1.38
N THR A 135 -1.28 -9.51 -2.15
CA THR A 135 -2.67 -9.97 -2.19
C THR A 135 -2.85 -11.22 -3.06
N GLY A 136 -1.81 -11.64 -3.79
CA GLY A 136 -1.87 -12.72 -4.79
C GLY A 136 -2.71 -12.35 -6.02
N SER A 137 -3.18 -11.11 -6.12
CA SER A 137 -3.99 -10.62 -7.24
C SER A 137 -3.09 -9.97 -8.30
N SER A 138 -3.46 -10.15 -9.57
CA SER A 138 -2.81 -9.48 -10.70
C SER A 138 -3.84 -8.64 -11.45
N LEU A 139 -3.52 -7.36 -11.66
CA LEU A 139 -4.35 -6.42 -12.41
C LEU A 139 -3.61 -6.02 -13.69
N PHE A 140 -4.14 -6.41 -14.86
CA PHE A 140 -3.50 -6.16 -16.16
C PHE A 140 -2.04 -6.67 -16.26
N GLY A 141 -1.70 -7.75 -15.54
CA GLY A 141 -0.36 -8.31 -15.47
C GLY A 141 0.54 -7.70 -14.38
N TRP A 142 0.09 -6.65 -13.69
CA TRP A 142 0.79 -6.08 -12.55
C TRP A 142 0.47 -6.83 -11.27
N SER A 143 1.50 -7.33 -10.61
CA SER A 143 1.42 -8.01 -9.32
C SER A 143 1.80 -7.05 -8.19
N ASP A 144 1.06 -7.07 -7.09
CA ASP A 144 1.31 -6.17 -5.96
C ASP A 144 2.21 -6.79 -4.89
N ARG A 145 3.11 -5.98 -4.33
CA ARG A 145 3.91 -6.25 -3.14
C ARG A 145 3.82 -5.06 -2.22
N ARG A 146 3.61 -5.28 -0.92
CA ARG A 146 3.49 -4.22 0.08
C ARG A 146 4.24 -4.60 1.34
N ARG A 147 4.76 -3.59 2.04
CA ARG A 147 5.36 -3.73 3.35
C ARG A 147 4.89 -2.58 4.24
N LEU A 148 4.50 -2.90 5.46
CA LEU A 148 4.34 -1.89 6.50
C LEU A 148 5.69 -1.71 7.18
N ASP A 149 6.08 -0.46 7.40
CA ASP A 149 7.25 -0.13 8.21
C ASP A 149 7.05 -0.65 9.65
N ASP A 150 8.14 -0.89 10.39
CA ASP A 150 8.10 -1.55 11.72
C ASP A 150 7.21 -0.79 12.72
N ASP A 151 7.16 0.54 12.60
CA ASP A 151 6.33 1.42 13.42
C ASP A 151 4.90 1.61 12.87
N ALA A 152 4.53 0.90 11.80
CA ALA A 152 3.29 1.06 11.01
C ALA A 152 2.99 2.51 10.56
N SER A 153 4.00 3.39 10.60
CA SER A 153 3.87 4.81 10.31
C SER A 153 3.92 5.11 8.81
N LYS A 154 4.38 4.15 8.01
CA LYS A 154 4.50 4.23 6.55
C LYS A 154 4.17 2.88 5.92
N MET A 155 3.44 2.90 4.82
CA MET A 155 3.26 1.73 3.95
C MET A 155 4.08 1.96 2.70
N ILE A 156 4.93 0.99 2.37
CA ILE A 156 5.66 0.97 1.12
C ILE A 156 4.97 -0.04 0.20
N PHE A 157 4.69 0.36 -1.02
CA PHE A 157 4.05 -0.48 -2.03
C PHE A 157 4.96 -0.62 -3.25
N CYS A 158 4.73 -1.67 -4.02
CA CYS A 158 5.41 -1.96 -5.27
C CYS A 158 4.47 -2.75 -6.19
N PHE A 159 4.34 -2.32 -7.44
CA PHE A 159 3.71 -3.08 -8.50
C PHE A 159 4.79 -3.57 -9.46
N ARG A 160 4.76 -4.85 -9.84
CA ARG A 160 5.76 -5.47 -10.71
C ARG A 160 5.12 -6.13 -11.91
N LYS A 161 5.74 -6.00 -13.08
CA LYS A 161 5.35 -6.67 -14.32
C LYS A 161 6.58 -6.96 -15.16
N LEU A 162 6.63 -8.15 -15.75
CA LEU A 162 7.63 -8.53 -16.74
C LEU A 162 7.12 -8.17 -18.14
N PHE A 163 7.97 -7.54 -18.93
CA PHE A 163 7.72 -7.19 -20.32
C PHE A 163 8.70 -7.96 -21.20
N GLU A 164 8.18 -8.98 -21.88
CA GLU A 164 8.98 -9.82 -22.78
C GLU A 164 9.36 -9.06 -24.05
N ASN A 165 10.59 -9.29 -24.54
CA ASN A 165 11.11 -8.69 -25.77
C ASN A 165 11.06 -7.14 -25.77
N GLN A 166 11.22 -6.52 -24.61
CA GLN A 166 11.27 -5.06 -24.47
C GLN A 166 12.63 -4.62 -23.95
N SER A 167 13.32 -3.76 -24.71
CA SER A 167 14.58 -3.15 -24.24
C SER A 167 14.31 -2.19 -23.07
N CYS A 168 15.03 -2.41 -21.96
CA CYS A 168 14.99 -1.50 -20.82
C CYS A 168 15.50 -0.10 -21.16
N GLU A 169 16.48 0.05 -22.06
CA GLU A 169 16.99 1.34 -22.52
C GLU A 169 15.89 2.14 -23.24
N ARG A 170 15.16 1.48 -24.16
CA ARG A 170 14.03 2.10 -24.87
C ARG A 170 12.96 2.55 -23.88
N LEU A 171 12.54 1.63 -23.00
CA LEU A 171 11.49 1.91 -22.03
C LEU A 171 11.90 3.01 -21.04
N MET A 172 13.17 3.06 -20.64
CA MET A 172 13.71 4.11 -19.79
C MET A 172 13.69 5.47 -20.51
N GLU A 173 14.12 5.54 -21.75
CA GLU A 173 14.11 6.79 -22.51
C GLU A 173 12.67 7.31 -22.73
N GLU A 174 11.72 6.42 -23.07
CA GLU A 174 10.30 6.77 -23.18
C GLU A 174 9.70 7.19 -21.83
N SER A 175 10.08 6.53 -20.73
CA SER A 175 9.68 6.94 -19.38
C SER A 175 10.19 8.33 -19.03
N TRP A 176 11.46 8.61 -19.30
CA TRP A 176 12.05 9.90 -19.01
C TRP A 176 11.39 11.00 -19.82
N ARG A 177 11.19 10.79 -21.13
CA ARG A 177 10.44 11.73 -21.98
C ARG A 177 9.04 11.99 -21.42
N THR A 178 8.34 10.92 -21.05
CA THR A 178 6.98 11.01 -20.52
C THR A 178 6.91 11.82 -19.21
N PHE A 179 7.88 11.66 -18.33
CA PHE A 179 7.88 12.35 -17.02
C PHE A 179 8.52 13.75 -17.06
N SER A 180 9.47 13.98 -17.96
CA SER A 180 10.18 15.27 -18.09
C SER A 180 9.40 16.29 -18.92
N ASP A 181 8.56 15.86 -19.86
CA ASP A 181 7.57 16.71 -20.53
C ASP A 181 6.31 16.79 -19.66
N LEU A 182 6.22 17.86 -18.86
CA LEU A 182 5.16 18.04 -17.86
C LEU A 182 3.75 18.10 -18.49
N GLU A 183 3.62 18.66 -19.69
CA GLU A 183 2.32 18.77 -20.37
C GLU A 183 1.91 17.43 -20.98
N PHE A 184 2.87 16.66 -21.49
CA PHE A 184 2.61 15.28 -21.91
C PHE A 184 2.29 14.39 -20.71
N MET A 185 3.07 14.46 -19.62
CA MET A 185 2.82 13.73 -18.37
C MET A 185 1.39 13.97 -17.86
N ARG A 186 0.99 15.24 -17.78
CA ARG A 186 -0.35 15.67 -17.34
C ARG A 186 -1.46 15.01 -18.16
N ARG A 187 -1.25 14.86 -19.47
CA ARG A 187 -2.24 14.35 -20.40
C ARG A 187 -2.35 12.83 -20.39
N VAL A 188 -1.23 12.12 -20.27
CA VAL A 188 -1.19 10.67 -20.49
C VAL A 188 -1.16 9.86 -19.19
N VAL A 189 -0.53 10.39 -18.13
CA VAL A 189 -0.32 9.66 -16.87
C VAL A 189 -1.46 9.91 -15.87
N PHE A 190 -2.06 11.10 -15.90
CA PHE A 190 -3.12 11.49 -14.98
C PHE A 190 -4.50 11.46 -15.63
N SER A 191 -5.53 11.25 -14.82
CA SER A 191 -6.92 11.36 -15.25
C SER A 191 -7.24 12.80 -15.65
N SER A 192 -8.02 13.00 -16.73
CA SER A 192 -8.52 14.31 -17.15
C SER A 192 -9.40 15.01 -16.11
N LYS A 193 -9.86 14.27 -15.09
CA LYS A 193 -10.65 14.77 -13.96
C LYS A 193 -9.79 15.29 -12.80
N VAL A 194 -8.51 14.95 -12.77
CA VAL A 194 -7.55 15.49 -11.81
C VAL A 194 -7.01 16.81 -12.37
N SER A 195 -7.30 17.93 -11.68
CA SER A 195 -6.66 19.19 -12.06
C SER A 195 -5.23 19.15 -11.55
N LEU A 196 -4.31 18.99 -12.48
CA LEU A 196 -2.88 18.94 -12.22
C LEU A 196 -2.21 20.13 -12.90
N ASP A 197 -1.46 20.88 -12.10
CA ASP A 197 -0.57 21.94 -12.57
C ASP A 197 0.87 21.58 -12.19
N LEU A 198 1.77 21.69 -13.17
CA LEU A 198 3.16 21.26 -13.08
C LEU A 198 4.06 22.37 -13.63
N GLU A 199 5.13 22.67 -12.91
CA GLU A 199 6.10 23.68 -13.33
C GLU A 199 7.53 23.26 -12.99
N ILE A 200 8.45 23.42 -13.94
CA ILE A 200 9.89 23.25 -13.67
C ILE A 200 10.39 24.50 -12.94
N LEU A 201 10.78 24.34 -11.68
CA LEU A 201 11.35 25.41 -10.86
C LEU A 201 12.86 25.54 -11.06
N GLN A 202 13.55 24.43 -11.33
CA GLN A 202 14.99 24.40 -11.53
C GLN A 202 15.38 23.21 -12.42
N VAL A 203 16.25 23.45 -13.40
CA VAL A 203 16.92 22.39 -14.15
C VAL A 203 18.28 22.13 -13.48
N VAL A 204 18.44 20.96 -12.87
CA VAL A 204 19.71 20.59 -12.20
C VAL A 204 20.72 20.12 -13.23
N ASN A 205 20.29 19.22 -14.12
CA ASN A 205 21.03 18.78 -15.31
C ASN A 205 20.09 18.07 -16.29
N ARG A 206 20.63 17.35 -17.29
CA ARG A 206 19.84 16.59 -18.28
C ARG A 206 18.96 15.49 -17.67
N ASP A 207 19.35 14.98 -16.51
CA ASP A 207 18.79 13.78 -15.88
C ASP A 207 18.10 14.11 -14.54
N ALA A 208 17.96 15.40 -14.18
CA ALA A 208 17.37 15.84 -12.93
C ALA A 208 16.70 17.23 -13.03
N LEU A 209 15.45 17.31 -12.59
CA LEU A 209 14.58 18.49 -12.60
C LEU A 209 13.96 18.68 -11.21
N VAL A 210 13.82 19.93 -10.78
CA VAL A 210 12.96 20.28 -9.64
C VAL A 210 11.63 20.76 -10.19
N VAL A 211 10.55 20.11 -9.75
CA VAL A 211 9.22 20.34 -10.27
C VAL A 211 8.27 20.70 -9.13
N ARG A 212 7.52 21.77 -9.31
CA ARG A 212 6.36 22.11 -8.50
C ARG A 212 5.15 21.37 -9.03
N ARG A 213 4.38 20.79 -8.11
CA ARG A 213 3.11 20.12 -8.43
C ARG A 213 2.01 20.65 -7.54
N HIS A 214 0.92 21.04 -8.18
CA HIS A 214 -0.34 21.34 -7.55
C HIS A 214 -1.39 20.38 -8.09
N THR A 215 -2.09 19.66 -7.20
CA THR A 215 -3.09 18.66 -7.56
C THR A 215 -4.37 18.89 -6.79
N ASN A 216 -5.48 19.04 -7.49
CA ASN A 216 -6.80 19.12 -6.88
C ASN A 216 -7.54 17.80 -7.09
N TYR A 217 -7.80 17.10 -5.98
CA TYR A 217 -8.65 15.91 -5.95
C TYR A 217 -10.04 16.35 -5.49
N ARG A 218 -10.98 16.45 -6.44
CA ARG A 218 -12.35 16.91 -6.18
C ARG A 218 -13.05 16.09 -5.10
N ALA A 219 -12.87 14.77 -5.11
CA ALA A 219 -13.44 13.85 -4.13
C ALA A 219 -13.03 14.18 -2.68
N MET A 220 -11.86 14.80 -2.49
CA MET A 220 -11.33 15.16 -1.17
C MET A 220 -11.62 16.62 -0.78
N GLY A 221 -12.15 17.44 -1.72
CA GLY A 221 -12.41 18.86 -1.48
C GLY A 221 -11.17 19.66 -1.04
N ARG A 222 -9.96 19.19 -1.39
CA ARG A 222 -8.67 19.77 -0.99
C ARG A 222 -7.70 19.85 -2.17
N SER A 223 -6.88 20.89 -2.14
CA SER A 223 -5.74 21.07 -3.03
C SER A 223 -4.46 20.60 -2.34
N PHE A 224 -3.62 19.87 -3.07
CA PHE A 224 -2.36 19.33 -2.57
C PHE A 224 -1.19 19.95 -3.31
N HIS A 225 -0.17 20.35 -2.56
CA HIS A 225 1.04 20.97 -3.07
C HIS A 225 2.26 20.14 -2.67
N THR A 226 3.21 20.09 -3.58
CA THR A 226 4.50 19.47 -3.32
C THR A 226 5.53 20.03 -4.29
N VAL A 227 6.79 20.01 -3.88
CA VAL A 227 7.94 20.21 -4.76
C VAL A 227 8.75 18.95 -4.69
N TYR A 228 9.09 18.38 -5.84
CA TYR A 228 9.88 17.16 -5.91
C TYR A 228 11.06 17.29 -6.86
N LEU A 229 12.12 16.56 -6.53
CA LEU A 229 13.20 16.24 -7.45
C LEU A 229 12.77 15.03 -8.28
N LEU A 230 12.65 15.24 -9.59
CA LEU A 230 12.51 14.20 -10.60
C LEU A 230 13.88 13.91 -11.18
N PHE A 231 14.32 12.66 -11.11
CA PHE A 231 15.61 12.29 -11.68
C PHE A 231 15.62 10.87 -12.20
N ARG A 232 16.56 10.58 -13.12
CA ARG A 232 16.87 9.23 -13.56
C ARG A 232 18.29 8.81 -13.20
N LEU A 233 18.46 7.53 -12.93
CA LEU A 233 19.73 6.89 -12.63
C LEU A 233 19.92 5.68 -13.54
N GLN A 234 21.17 5.44 -13.93
CA GLN A 234 21.59 4.15 -14.48
C GLN A 234 22.19 3.31 -13.35
N THR A 235 21.76 2.06 -13.25
CA THR A 235 22.25 1.08 -12.28
C THR A 235 22.98 -0.05 -13.00
N THR A 236 23.59 -0.96 -12.25
CA THR A 236 24.21 -2.17 -12.81
C THR A 236 23.18 -3.09 -13.47
N SER A 237 21.98 -3.18 -12.91
CA SER A 237 20.88 -4.03 -13.40
C SER A 237 19.98 -3.35 -14.43
N GLY A 238 20.03 -2.03 -14.58
CA GLY A 238 19.10 -1.31 -15.43
C GLY A 238 19.04 0.19 -15.15
N TYR A 239 17.85 0.70 -14.86
CA TYR A 239 17.60 2.11 -14.67
C TYR A 239 16.54 2.37 -13.59
N THR A 240 16.55 3.57 -13.03
CA THR A 240 15.53 4.02 -12.08
C THR A 240 15.11 5.45 -12.41
N VAL A 241 13.80 5.72 -12.45
CA VAL A 241 13.24 7.08 -12.37
C VAL A 241 12.69 7.28 -10.97
N CYS A 242 12.93 8.43 -10.36
CA CYS A 242 12.49 8.71 -9.01
C CYS A 242 11.88 10.11 -8.89
N PHE A 243 10.81 10.18 -8.10
CA PHE A 243 10.13 11.38 -7.66
C PHE A 243 10.30 11.46 -6.14
N ARG A 244 11.04 12.44 -5.66
CA ARG A 244 11.28 12.63 -4.23
C ARG A 244 10.92 14.05 -3.81
N THR A 245 9.96 14.19 -2.91
CA THR A 245 9.64 15.50 -2.32
C THR A 245 10.86 16.09 -1.63
N ILE A 246 11.06 17.39 -1.83
CA ILE A 246 12.13 18.17 -1.25
C ILE A 246 11.53 19.32 -0.44
N PRO A 247 12.22 19.82 0.60
CA PRO A 247 11.76 20.98 1.35
C PRO A 247 11.60 22.21 0.45
N ALA A 248 10.49 22.93 0.61
CA ALA A 248 10.25 24.21 -0.06
C ALA A 248 9.56 25.18 0.92
N PRO A 249 10.28 25.73 1.92
CA PRO A 249 9.67 26.49 3.01
C PRO A 249 8.84 27.68 2.55
N GLY A 250 9.27 28.41 1.53
CA GLY A 250 8.52 29.55 0.98
C GLY A 250 7.17 29.15 0.39
N ILE A 251 7.09 27.99 -0.28
CA ILE A 251 5.85 27.44 -0.83
C ILE A 251 4.98 26.85 0.29
N GLN A 252 5.58 26.15 1.26
CA GLN A 252 4.87 25.58 2.40
C GLN A 252 4.24 26.64 3.30
N GLN A 253 4.90 27.79 3.48
CA GLN A 253 4.37 28.92 4.25
C GLN A 253 3.26 29.68 3.52
N ALA A 254 3.21 29.58 2.18
CA ALA A 254 2.20 30.23 1.35
C ALA A 254 0.90 29.44 1.20
N LEU A 255 0.80 28.24 1.81
CA LEU A 255 -0.41 27.41 1.76
C LEU A 255 -1.58 28.12 2.47
N GLY A 256 -2.68 28.29 1.75
CA GLY A 256 -3.91 28.89 2.24
C GLY A 256 -4.89 27.88 2.87
N GLU A 257 -6.07 28.37 3.22
CA GLU A 257 -7.15 27.52 3.72
C GLU A 257 -7.63 26.52 2.65
N GLY A 258 -7.64 25.23 2.99
CA GLY A 258 -8.04 24.15 2.08
C GLY A 258 -6.91 23.58 1.22
N GLU A 259 -5.70 24.09 1.37
CA GLU A 259 -4.48 23.56 0.76
C GLU A 259 -3.67 22.72 1.77
N ALA A 260 -2.98 21.70 1.27
CA ALA A 260 -2.15 20.83 2.09
C ALA A 260 -0.83 20.50 1.39
N TRP A 261 0.25 20.44 2.18
CA TRP A 261 1.51 19.87 1.70
C TRP A 261 1.43 18.35 1.67
N ILE A 262 1.95 17.72 0.62
CA ILE A 262 2.08 16.27 0.52
C ILE A 262 3.51 15.85 0.24
N ASP A 263 3.97 14.85 0.99
CA ASP A 263 5.24 14.19 0.74
C ASP A 263 5.02 13.01 -0.21
N LEU A 264 5.70 13.06 -1.35
CA LEU A 264 5.72 12.04 -2.37
C LEU A 264 7.10 11.40 -2.40
N PHE A 265 7.10 10.08 -2.38
CA PHE A 265 8.28 9.32 -2.74
C PHE A 265 7.87 8.11 -3.55
N HIS A 266 8.18 8.16 -4.85
CA HIS A 266 7.78 7.18 -5.84
C HIS A 266 8.95 6.91 -6.78
N TRP A 267 9.08 5.67 -7.24
CA TRP A 267 10.13 5.31 -8.18
C TRP A 267 9.64 4.24 -9.15
N THR A 268 10.31 4.19 -10.30
CA THR A 268 10.14 3.17 -11.32
C THR A 268 11.51 2.58 -11.59
N THR A 269 11.70 1.31 -11.24
CA THR A 269 12.91 0.56 -11.58
C THR A 269 12.63 -0.28 -12.82
N LEU A 270 13.54 -0.23 -13.79
CA LEU A 270 13.55 -1.06 -14.99
C LEU A 270 14.80 -1.94 -14.91
N SER A 271 14.61 -3.25 -14.78
CA SER A 271 15.67 -4.24 -14.60
C SER A 271 15.77 -5.13 -15.82
N ARG A 272 16.98 -5.31 -16.35
CA ARG A 272 17.23 -6.26 -17.44
C ARG A 272 17.08 -7.68 -16.92
N VAL A 273 16.30 -8.49 -17.63
CA VAL A 273 16.06 -9.89 -17.30
C VAL A 273 16.52 -10.74 -18.49
N PRO A 274 17.28 -11.83 -18.25
CA PRO A 274 17.59 -12.77 -19.30
C PRO A 274 16.34 -13.54 -19.73
N ASP A 275 16.13 -13.65 -21.04
CA ASP A 275 15.13 -14.51 -21.63
C ASP A 275 15.48 -16.00 -21.48
N ALA A 276 14.64 -16.86 -22.06
CA ALA A 276 14.84 -18.31 -22.02
C ALA A 276 16.17 -18.78 -22.65
N ASP A 277 16.75 -18.00 -23.56
CA ASP A 277 18.02 -18.28 -24.23
C ASP A 277 19.22 -17.62 -23.50
N GLY A 278 18.97 -16.92 -22.40
CA GLY A 278 19.98 -16.24 -21.59
C GLY A 278 20.35 -14.84 -22.08
N MET A 279 19.63 -14.30 -23.07
CA MET A 279 19.88 -12.97 -23.63
C MET A 279 19.08 -11.91 -22.87
N LEU A 280 19.68 -10.74 -22.60
CA LEU A 280 19.04 -9.65 -21.84
C LEU A 280 18.04 -8.85 -22.68
N THR A 281 16.99 -9.53 -23.16
CA THR A 281 15.96 -8.97 -24.05
C THR A 281 14.67 -8.62 -23.32
N ASP A 282 14.46 -9.17 -22.13
CA ASP A 282 13.29 -8.91 -21.30
C ASP A 282 13.55 -7.75 -20.33
N CYS A 283 12.49 -7.00 -20.02
CA CYS A 283 12.56 -5.93 -19.05
C CYS A 283 11.51 -6.13 -17.96
N GLU A 284 11.97 -6.22 -16.73
CA GLU A 284 11.10 -6.18 -15.58
C GLU A 284 10.96 -4.76 -15.07
N ILE A 285 9.72 -4.35 -14.82
CA ILE A 285 9.42 -3.02 -14.36
C ILE A 285 8.75 -3.11 -13.00
N SER A 286 9.25 -2.32 -12.05
CA SER A 286 8.66 -2.18 -10.74
C SER A 286 8.36 -0.71 -10.41
N PHE A 287 7.11 -0.40 -10.12
CA PHE A 287 6.65 0.89 -9.63
C PHE A 287 6.50 0.84 -8.12
N GLY A 288 7.39 1.51 -7.39
CA GLY A 288 7.36 1.59 -5.95
C GLY A 288 6.98 2.97 -5.42
N GLY A 289 6.60 3.03 -4.16
CA GLY A 289 6.40 4.29 -3.45
C GLY A 289 6.08 4.10 -1.98
N SER A 290 6.07 5.20 -1.23
CA SER A 290 5.70 5.21 0.19
C SER A 290 4.52 6.13 0.46
N ILE A 291 3.58 5.64 1.29
CA ILE A 291 2.41 6.37 1.78
C ILE A 291 2.54 6.53 3.29
N SER A 292 2.34 7.74 3.81
CA SER A 292 2.38 8.01 5.26
C SER A 292 1.10 7.58 5.98
N ALA A 293 1.19 7.33 7.28
CA ALA A 293 0.08 6.87 8.12
C ALA A 293 -1.17 7.77 8.07
N GLY A 294 -0.99 9.09 7.94
CA GLY A 294 -2.11 10.04 7.84
C GLY A 294 -3.02 9.80 6.62
N THR A 295 -2.51 9.13 5.60
CA THR A 295 -3.22 8.81 4.35
C THR A 295 -3.67 7.34 4.31
N MET A 296 -3.34 6.53 5.32
CA MET A 296 -3.67 5.09 5.33
C MET A 296 -5.16 4.79 5.37
N ASN A 297 -5.98 5.66 5.98
CA ASN A 297 -7.44 5.56 5.94
C ASN A 297 -8.00 5.64 4.51
N PHE A 298 -7.22 6.19 3.57
CA PHE A 298 -7.51 6.26 2.14
C PHE A 298 -6.61 5.34 1.31
N ALA A 299 -5.82 4.45 1.93
CA ALA A 299 -4.81 3.65 1.24
C ALA A 299 -5.40 2.81 0.10
N ALA A 300 -6.60 2.26 0.26
CA ALA A 300 -7.24 1.46 -0.79
C ALA A 300 -7.58 2.30 -2.04
N HIS A 301 -8.11 3.52 -1.84
CA HIS A 301 -8.35 4.48 -2.91
C HIS A 301 -7.03 4.95 -3.54
N TRP A 302 -6.02 5.26 -2.73
CA TRP A 302 -4.71 5.66 -3.22
C TRP A 302 -4.01 4.55 -4.01
N MET A 303 -4.05 3.29 -3.54
CA MET A 303 -3.47 2.16 -4.26
C MET A 303 -4.15 1.93 -5.62
N LEU A 304 -5.46 2.16 -5.70
CA LEU A 304 -6.18 2.11 -6.97
C LEU A 304 -5.73 3.23 -7.93
N GLU A 305 -5.62 4.46 -7.45
CA GLU A 305 -5.10 5.55 -8.28
C GLU A 305 -3.66 5.33 -8.72
N LEU A 306 -2.82 4.75 -7.85
CA LEU A 306 -1.45 4.39 -8.18
C LEU A 306 -1.39 3.31 -9.26
N ILE A 307 -2.15 2.22 -9.13
CA ILE A 307 -2.14 1.19 -10.18
C ILE A 307 -2.71 1.72 -11.50
N MET A 308 -3.73 2.58 -11.47
CA MET A 308 -4.24 3.22 -12.68
C MET A 308 -3.22 4.16 -13.31
N THR A 309 -2.42 4.87 -12.50
CA THR A 309 -1.29 5.69 -12.97
C THR A 309 -0.24 4.83 -13.67
N VAL A 310 0.09 3.66 -13.10
CA VAL A 310 1.01 2.69 -13.70
C VAL A 310 0.49 2.16 -15.03
N VAL A 311 -0.79 1.77 -15.11
CA VAL A 311 -1.41 1.29 -16.35
C VAL A 311 -1.44 2.37 -17.43
N ARG A 312 -1.72 3.62 -17.06
CA ARG A 312 -1.68 4.76 -17.99
C ARG A 312 -0.26 5.04 -18.50
N TRP A 313 0.73 4.98 -17.61
CA TRP A 313 2.14 5.04 -18.00
C TRP A 313 2.50 3.87 -18.96
N GLU A 314 2.05 2.65 -18.68
CA GLU A 314 2.32 1.48 -19.54
C GLU A 314 1.77 1.73 -20.95
N ASN A 315 0.52 2.18 -21.04
CA ASN A 315 -0.11 2.51 -22.32
C ASN A 315 0.66 3.60 -23.09
N ALA A 316 1.22 4.58 -22.38
CA ALA A 316 1.98 5.67 -22.99
C ALA A 316 3.39 5.25 -23.44
N CYS A 317 4.11 4.46 -22.65
CA CYS A 317 5.53 4.17 -22.87
C CYS A 317 5.79 2.83 -23.58
N VAL A 318 4.93 1.84 -23.36
CA VAL A 318 5.05 0.52 -23.98
C VAL A 318 4.32 0.51 -25.32
N ALA A 319 3.12 1.09 -25.34
CA ALA A 319 2.13 1.10 -26.43
C ALA A 319 1.72 -0.31 -26.94
N PRO A 320 0.52 -0.50 -27.50
CA PRO A 320 0.13 -1.82 -27.99
C PRO A 320 0.91 -2.17 -29.25
N LEU A 321 1.42 -3.40 -29.32
CA LEU A 321 2.00 -3.99 -30.55
C LEU A 321 0.98 -4.11 -31.72
N PHE A 322 -0.26 -3.67 -31.53
CA PHE A 322 -1.34 -3.75 -32.51
C PHE A 322 -1.77 -2.34 -32.93
N ILE A 323 -1.06 -1.80 -33.91
CA ILE A 323 -1.53 -1.19 -35.16
C ILE A 323 -0.25 -0.75 -35.89
N LYS A 324 0.15 -1.54 -36.88
CA LYS A 324 1.05 -1.12 -37.96
C LYS A 324 0.22 -0.98 -39.23
#